data_AF-A0A3C0ZZB2-F1
#
_entry.id   AF-A0A3C0ZZB2-F1
#
_cell.length_a   1.000
_cell.length_b   1.000
_cell.length_c   1.000
_cell.angle_alpha   90.00
_cell.angle_beta   90.00
_cell.angle_gamma   90.00
#
_symmetry.space_group_name_H-M   'P 1'
#
loop_
_entity.id
_entity.type
_entity.pdbx_description
1 polymer ?
#
loop_
_entity_poly.entity_id
_entity_poly.type
_entity_poly.pdbx_seq_one_letter_code
_entity_poly.pdbx_strand_id
1 'polypeptide(L)'
;MSLLQILLDYKARLLLWIAGSVALYALAVNFLDYGRRSPHTRLGRLVARLDSWPHRFWLDQIFRFAYYMGLPFLALIKGAMSPRLLGFSDLDWIGGLGAGVPLGLGAFFLLVWGWSHYIHSLGRRKVERPRLAEVHILSQPWGWPLILLEIIYLEAHWAFYRSGPLAVLGDYWGVFAGLGIVFIEWATNPTFRRILGTERQGEILWTGSLALVIAILFLFTRNLWLCALIHLGLEMGLLALLGRLYRARGERAA
;
A
#
# COMPACT_ATOMS: atom_id res chain seq x y z
N MET A 1 -7.34 3.04 39.15
CA MET A 1 -6.84 2.22 38.02
C MET A 1 -5.34 2.46 37.91
N SER A 2 -4.50 1.42 37.91
CA SER A 2 -3.04 1.61 37.87
C SER A 2 -2.57 2.02 36.46
N LEU A 3 -1.46 2.75 36.34
CA LEU A 3 -0.88 3.15 35.05
C LEU A 3 -0.63 1.95 34.12
N LEU A 4 -0.25 0.81 34.70
CA LEU A 4 -0.06 -0.45 33.98
C LEU A 4 -1.36 -0.95 33.33
N GLN A 5 -2.50 -0.86 34.03
CA GLN A 5 -3.80 -1.24 33.47
C GLN A 5 -4.23 -0.33 32.33
N ILE A 6 -3.97 0.98 32.46
CA ILE A 6 -4.27 1.96 31.40
C ILE A 6 -3.45 1.67 30.14
N LEU A 7 -2.15 1.38 30.30
CA LEU A 7 -1.25 1.08 29.18
C LEU A 7 -1.58 -0.26 28.51
N LEU A 8 -1.92 -1.28 29.29
CA LEU A 8 -2.35 -2.57 28.76
C LEU A 8 -3.67 -2.45 27.98
N ASP A 9 -4.63 -1.67 28.52
CA ASP A 9 -5.91 -1.42 27.84
C ASP A 9 -5.71 -0.67 26.51
N TYR A 10 -4.82 0.34 26.49
CA TYR A 10 -4.50 1.07 25.27
C TYR A 10 -3.92 0.17 24.17
N LYS A 11 -2.89 -0.62 24.47
CA LYS A 11 -2.24 -1.50 23.49
C LYS A 11 -3.20 -2.57 22.96
N ALA A 12 -3.99 -3.18 23.85
CA ALA A 12 -4.98 -4.18 23.46
C ALA A 12 -6.05 -3.59 22.55
N ARG A 13 -6.55 -2.39 22.88
CA ARG A 13 -7.53 -1.67 22.05
C ARG A 13 -6.99 -1.40 20.65
N LEU A 14 -5.75 -0.91 20.54
CA LEU A 14 -5.12 -0.63 19.25
C LEU A 14 -4.97 -1.90 18.40
N LEU A 15 -4.51 -3.01 18.99
CA LEU A 15 -4.42 -4.29 18.30
C LEU A 15 -5.79 -4.81 17.85
N LEU A 16 -6.85 -4.63 18.65
CA LEU A 16 -8.22 -4.99 18.26
C LEU A 16 -8.71 -4.18 17.06
N TRP A 17 -8.40 -2.87 16.98
CA TRP A 17 -8.72 -2.05 15.81
C TRP A 17 -8.02 -2.56 14.54
N ILE A 18 -6.74 -2.90 14.64
CA ILE A 18 -5.96 -3.44 13.51
C ILE A 18 -6.52 -4.81 13.09
N ALA A 19 -6.76 -5.71 14.05
CA ALA A 19 -7.34 -7.03 13.78
C ALA A 19 -8.74 -6.93 13.15
N GLY A 20 -9.58 -6.00 13.65
CA GLY A 20 -10.89 -5.71 13.08
C GLY A 20 -10.82 -5.17 11.66
N SER A 21 -9.84 -4.32 11.35
CA SER A 21 -9.59 -3.82 9.99
C SER A 21 -9.17 -4.96 9.04
N VAL A 22 -8.21 -5.81 9.44
CA VAL A 22 -7.78 -6.97 8.64
C VAL A 22 -8.95 -7.92 8.41
N ALA A 23 -9.76 -8.21 9.44
CA ALA A 23 -10.94 -9.06 9.33
C ALA A 23 -11.99 -8.45 8.38
N LEU A 24 -12.24 -7.14 8.48
CA LEU A 24 -13.16 -6.43 7.59
C LEU A 24 -12.70 -6.52 6.13
N TYR A 25 -11.42 -6.29 5.85
CA TYR A 25 -10.86 -6.45 4.52
C TYR A 25 -11.02 -7.89 4.03
N ALA A 26 -10.57 -8.87 4.82
CA ALA A 26 -10.61 -10.28 4.47
C ALA A 26 -12.04 -10.72 4.13
N LEU A 27 -13.01 -10.36 4.97
CA LEU A 27 -14.43 -10.64 4.71
C LEU A 27 -14.87 -9.97 3.41
N ALA A 28 -14.65 -8.67 3.25
CA ALA A 28 -15.10 -7.93 2.07
C ALA A 28 -14.56 -8.52 0.76
N VAL A 29 -13.26 -8.79 0.67
CA VAL A 29 -12.65 -9.33 -0.56
C VAL A 29 -13.09 -10.76 -0.85
N ASN A 30 -13.30 -11.60 0.17
CA ASN A 30 -13.80 -12.97 -0.03
C ASN A 30 -15.30 -12.98 -0.38
N PHE A 31 -16.12 -12.10 0.20
CA PHE A 31 -17.53 -11.93 -0.19
C PHE A 31 -17.67 -11.47 -1.65
N LEU A 32 -16.86 -10.50 -2.08
CA LEU A 32 -16.86 -10.03 -3.47
C LEU A 32 -16.39 -11.14 -4.43
N ASP A 33 -15.34 -11.88 -4.09
CA ASP A 33 -14.85 -13.00 -4.90
C ASP A 33 -15.90 -14.10 -5.03
N TYR A 34 -16.54 -14.48 -3.92
CA TYR A 34 -17.61 -15.46 -3.92
C TYR A 34 -18.79 -15.00 -4.77
N GLY A 35 -19.23 -13.75 -4.64
CA GLY A 35 -20.28 -13.17 -5.47
C GLY A 35 -19.95 -13.25 -6.96
N ARG A 36 -18.72 -12.90 -7.36
CA ARG A 36 -18.26 -12.97 -8.76
C ARG A 36 -18.21 -14.40 -9.30
N ARG A 37 -17.87 -15.39 -8.47
CA ARG A 37 -17.83 -16.81 -8.85
C ARG A 37 -19.22 -17.45 -8.93
N SER A 38 -20.23 -16.88 -8.28
CA SER A 38 -21.57 -17.45 -8.20
C SER A 38 -22.64 -16.50 -8.74
N PRO A 39 -22.63 -16.17 -10.05
CA PRO A 39 -23.46 -15.14 -10.66
C PRO A 39 -24.98 -15.41 -10.55
N HIS A 40 -25.37 -16.68 -10.42
CA HIS A 40 -26.78 -17.09 -10.30
C HIS A 40 -27.39 -16.81 -8.92
N THR A 41 -26.56 -16.54 -7.89
CA THR A 41 -27.04 -16.21 -6.55
C THR A 41 -27.54 -14.76 -6.45
N ARG A 42 -28.31 -14.43 -5.41
CA ARG A 42 -28.73 -13.04 -5.15
C ARG A 42 -27.51 -12.12 -4.98
N LEU A 43 -26.48 -12.60 -4.28
CA LEU A 43 -25.22 -11.89 -4.09
C LEU A 43 -24.49 -11.69 -5.42
N GLY A 44 -24.38 -12.73 -6.25
CA GLY A 44 -23.72 -12.63 -7.54
C GLY A 44 -24.39 -11.62 -8.48
N ARG A 45 -25.73 -11.58 -8.50
CA ARG A 45 -26.47 -10.54 -9.24
C ARG A 45 -26.22 -9.13 -8.70
N LEU A 46 -26.15 -8.97 -7.37
CA LEU A 46 -25.85 -7.68 -6.75
C LEU A 46 -24.43 -7.22 -7.11
N VAL A 47 -23.44 -8.10 -6.98
CA VAL A 47 -22.05 -7.80 -7.33
C VAL A 47 -21.92 -7.49 -8.82
N ALA A 48 -22.58 -8.24 -9.69
CA ALA A 48 -22.60 -7.95 -11.13
C ALA A 48 -23.23 -6.58 -11.43
N ARG A 49 -24.32 -6.22 -10.75
CA ARG A 49 -24.97 -4.90 -10.88
C ARG A 49 -24.08 -3.75 -10.42
N LEU A 50 -23.34 -3.95 -9.32
CA LEU A 50 -22.36 -2.99 -8.83
C LEU A 50 -21.16 -2.88 -9.79
N ASP A 51 -20.66 -4.02 -10.29
CA ASP A 51 -19.54 -4.07 -11.23
C ASP A 51 -19.90 -3.40 -12.58
N SER A 52 -21.17 -3.43 -13.00
CA SER A 52 -21.68 -2.78 -14.22
C SER A 52 -22.16 -1.33 -14.02
N TRP A 53 -22.08 -0.79 -12.81
CA TRP A 53 -22.64 0.55 -12.53
C TRP A 53 -21.75 1.65 -13.15
N PRO A 54 -22.29 2.64 -13.90
CA PRO A 54 -21.49 3.67 -14.57
C PRO A 54 -20.60 4.50 -13.63
N HIS A 55 -21.00 4.64 -12.37
CA HIS A 55 -20.25 5.38 -11.35
C HIS A 55 -19.45 4.47 -10.41
N ARG A 56 -19.17 3.22 -10.80
CA ARG A 56 -18.38 2.27 -10.00
C ARG A 56 -17.06 2.86 -9.52
N PHE A 57 -16.39 3.67 -10.35
CA PHE A 57 -15.15 4.34 -9.98
C PHE A 57 -15.31 5.17 -8.69
N TRP A 58 -16.36 6.00 -8.59
CA TRP A 58 -16.61 6.82 -7.40
C TRP A 58 -16.97 5.98 -6.18
N LEU A 59 -17.77 4.92 -6.37
CA LEU A 59 -18.09 3.99 -5.29
C LEU A 59 -16.82 3.32 -4.75
N ASP A 60 -15.92 2.87 -5.63
CA ASP A 60 -14.63 2.30 -5.22
C ASP A 60 -13.81 3.33 -4.43
N GLN A 61 -13.67 4.56 -4.93
CA GLN A 61 -12.94 5.62 -4.21
C GLN A 61 -13.54 5.95 -2.85
N ILE A 62 -14.87 5.94 -2.70
CA ILE A 62 -15.53 6.14 -1.39
C ILE A 62 -15.18 5.01 -0.43
N PHE A 63 -15.28 3.75 -0.85
CA PHE A 63 -14.95 2.61 0.00
C PHE A 63 -13.46 2.58 0.35
N ARG A 64 -12.59 2.90 -0.61
CA ARG A 64 -11.16 3.01 -0.40
C ARG A 64 -10.83 4.14 0.58
N PHE A 65 -11.40 5.33 0.40
CA PHE A 65 -11.23 6.42 1.35
C PHE A 65 -11.70 6.02 2.76
N ALA A 66 -12.89 5.44 2.88
CA ALA A 66 -13.43 4.99 4.16
C ALA A 66 -12.53 3.94 4.84
N TYR A 67 -11.94 3.03 4.06
CA TYR A 67 -11.06 1.99 4.56
C TYR A 67 -9.66 2.53 4.94
N TYR A 68 -8.96 3.12 3.97
CA TYR A 68 -7.56 3.55 4.10
C TYR A 68 -7.40 4.79 4.98
N MET A 69 -8.37 5.72 4.99
CA MET A 69 -8.31 6.95 5.78
C MET A 69 -9.31 6.95 6.94
N GLY A 70 -10.54 6.50 6.69
CA GLY A 70 -11.63 6.54 7.66
C GLY A 70 -11.35 5.69 8.91
N LEU A 71 -10.88 4.45 8.75
CA LEU A 71 -10.57 3.59 9.90
C LEU A 71 -9.43 4.15 10.78
N PRO A 72 -8.25 4.54 10.23
CA PRO A 72 -7.21 5.19 11.03
C PRO A 72 -7.71 6.46 11.72
N PHE A 73 -8.48 7.29 11.02
CA PHE A 73 -9.02 8.52 11.56
C PHE A 73 -10.00 8.28 12.73
N LEU A 74 -10.89 7.28 12.62
CA LEU A 74 -11.79 6.89 13.70
C LEU A 74 -11.02 6.35 14.91
N ALA A 75 -10.01 5.51 14.69
CA ALA A 75 -9.16 5.01 15.77
C ALA A 75 -8.41 6.15 16.49
N LEU A 76 -7.98 7.18 15.75
CA LEU A 76 -7.36 8.38 16.30
C LEU A 76 -8.34 9.19 17.16
N ILE A 77 -9.54 9.50 16.65
CA ILE A 77 -10.57 10.25 17.40
C ILE A 77 -11.01 9.50 18.66
N LYS A 78 -11.08 8.17 18.60
CA LYS A 78 -11.44 7.32 19.76
C LYS A 78 -10.28 7.15 20.76
N GLY A 79 -9.14 7.80 20.53
CA GLY A 79 -7.96 7.72 21.40
C GLY A 79 -7.30 6.35 21.42
N ALA A 80 -7.65 5.46 20.48
CA ALA A 80 -7.01 4.15 20.38
C ALA A 80 -5.60 4.24 19.77
N MET A 81 -5.29 5.35 19.10
CA MET A 81 -4.01 5.57 18.42
C MET A 81 -3.42 6.93 18.80
N SER A 82 -2.08 7.03 18.84
CA SER A 82 -1.35 8.27 19.14
C SER A 82 -0.78 8.89 17.85
N PRO A 83 -0.86 10.23 17.66
CA PRO A 83 -0.23 10.92 16.53
C PRO A 83 1.28 10.61 16.40
N ARG A 84 1.96 10.36 17.53
CA ARG A 84 3.39 10.03 17.54
C ARG A 84 3.69 8.69 16.87
N LEU A 85 2.85 7.68 17.10
CA LEU A 85 3.01 6.35 16.49
C LEU A 85 2.73 6.37 14.98
N LEU A 86 1.88 7.29 14.54
CA LEU A 86 1.63 7.54 13.13
C LEU A 86 2.80 8.26 12.44
N GLY A 87 3.71 8.89 13.20
CA GLY A 87 4.75 9.75 12.63
C GLY A 87 4.21 11.12 12.20
N PHE A 88 3.20 11.63 12.90
CA PHE A 88 2.64 12.97 12.72
C PHE A 88 3.19 14.02 13.70
N SER A 89 3.80 13.60 14.80
CA SER A 89 4.42 14.49 15.79
C SER A 89 5.93 14.24 15.90
N ASP A 90 6.65 15.17 16.53
CA ASP A 90 8.10 15.11 16.73
C ASP A 90 8.89 15.00 15.41
N LEU A 91 8.47 15.76 14.40
CA LEU A 91 9.04 15.74 13.05
C LEU A 91 10.43 16.39 13.02
N ASP A 92 11.48 15.59 13.12
CA ASP A 92 12.85 16.04 12.83
C ASP A 92 13.08 16.05 11.31
N TRP A 93 12.72 17.15 10.66
CA TRP A 93 12.92 17.31 9.22
C TRP A 93 14.38 17.31 8.82
N ILE A 94 15.28 17.87 9.63
CA ILE A 94 16.70 18.00 9.27
C ILE A 94 17.38 16.64 9.35
N GLY A 95 17.26 15.95 10.50
CA GLY A 95 17.78 14.60 10.65
C GLY A 95 17.08 13.61 9.72
N GLY A 96 15.76 13.76 9.56
CA GLY A 96 14.96 12.97 8.64
C GLY A 96 15.40 13.09 7.19
N LEU A 97 15.65 14.32 6.68
CA LEU A 97 16.17 14.53 5.34
C LEU A 97 17.60 13.99 5.18
N GLY A 98 18.44 14.17 6.20
CA GLY A 98 19.82 13.68 6.21
C GLY A 98 19.94 12.17 6.01
N ALA A 99 19.04 11.38 6.62
CA ALA A 99 18.98 9.94 6.41
C ALA A 99 18.09 9.55 5.21
N GLY A 100 16.94 10.20 5.06
CA GLY A 100 15.90 9.83 4.11
C GLY A 100 16.30 10.04 2.66
N VAL A 101 17.00 11.13 2.33
CA VAL A 101 17.41 11.42 0.94
C VAL A 101 18.43 10.39 0.42
N PRO A 102 19.56 10.10 1.13
CA PRO A 102 20.48 9.07 0.69
C PRO A 102 19.85 7.69 0.59
N LEU A 103 19.00 7.31 1.56
CA LEU A 103 18.28 6.03 1.54
C LEU A 103 17.31 5.95 0.36
N GLY A 104 16.55 7.02 0.11
CA GLY A 104 15.61 7.10 -1.01
C GLY A 104 16.31 7.01 -2.37
N LEU A 105 17.42 7.72 -2.55
CA LEU A 105 18.23 7.64 -3.76
C LEU A 105 18.86 6.25 -3.93
N GLY A 106 19.44 5.69 -2.87
CA GLY A 106 20.01 4.34 -2.90
C GLY A 106 18.97 3.29 -3.26
N ALA A 107 17.78 3.36 -2.66
CA ALA A 107 16.66 2.50 -2.99
C ALA A 107 16.18 2.70 -4.43
N PHE A 108 16.11 3.95 -4.92
CA PHE A 108 15.76 4.24 -6.30
C PHE A 108 16.71 3.53 -7.28
N PHE A 109 18.03 3.71 -7.11
CA PHE A 109 19.00 3.07 -7.99
C PHE A 109 18.95 1.54 -7.90
N LEU A 110 18.80 0.99 -6.70
CA LEU A 110 18.68 -0.45 -6.49
C LEU A 110 17.43 -1.02 -7.18
N LEU A 111 16.27 -0.35 -7.04
CA LEU A 111 15.03 -0.74 -7.69
C LEU A 111 15.14 -0.61 -9.21
N VAL A 112 15.67 0.51 -9.73
CA VAL A 112 15.91 0.70 -11.18
C VAL A 112 16.79 -0.42 -11.73
N TRP A 113 17.89 -0.74 -11.04
CA TRP A 113 18.81 -1.79 -11.43
C TRP A 113 18.14 -3.17 -11.39
N GLY A 114 17.47 -3.51 -10.29
CA GLY A 114 16.76 -4.78 -10.11
C GLY A 114 15.64 -4.97 -11.15
N TRP A 115 14.82 -3.95 -11.39
CA TRP A 115 13.76 -3.99 -12.39
C TRP A 115 14.31 -4.08 -13.81
N SER A 116 15.40 -3.37 -14.11
CA SER A 116 16.07 -3.50 -15.39
C SER A 116 16.54 -4.93 -15.61
N HIS A 117 17.21 -5.56 -14.64
CA HIS A 117 17.63 -6.96 -14.74
C HIS A 117 16.45 -7.92 -14.85
N TYR A 118 15.40 -7.74 -14.06
CA TYR A 118 14.17 -8.53 -14.14
C TYR A 118 13.58 -8.47 -15.55
N ILE A 119 13.37 -7.28 -16.10
CA ILE A 119 12.81 -7.06 -17.44
C ILE A 119 13.71 -7.60 -18.56
N HIS A 120 15.04 -7.54 -18.40
CA HIS A 120 15.97 -8.15 -19.36
C HIS A 120 15.96 -9.68 -19.28
N SER A 121 15.88 -10.25 -18.07
CA SER A 121 15.87 -11.70 -17.84
C SER A 121 14.61 -12.40 -18.39
N LEU A 122 13.48 -11.68 -18.44
CA LEU A 122 12.24 -12.18 -19.04
C LEU A 122 12.32 -12.34 -20.57
N GLY A 123 13.33 -11.77 -21.23
CA GLY A 123 13.56 -11.92 -22.68
C GLY A 123 12.39 -11.45 -23.55
N ARG A 124 12.12 -12.18 -24.65
CA ARG A 124 10.98 -11.96 -25.57
C ARG A 124 9.73 -12.79 -25.23
N ARG A 125 9.72 -13.51 -24.11
CA ARG A 125 8.47 -14.17 -23.65
C ARG A 125 7.43 -13.08 -23.43
N LYS A 126 6.14 -13.35 -23.68
CA LYS A 126 5.03 -12.40 -23.52
C LYS A 126 5.29 -11.56 -22.28
N VAL A 127 5.76 -10.34 -22.50
CA VAL A 127 6.33 -9.52 -21.42
C VAL A 127 5.12 -9.15 -20.58
N GLU A 128 5.09 -9.66 -19.35
CA GLU A 128 4.21 -9.11 -18.32
C GLU A 128 4.41 -7.59 -18.33
N ARG A 129 3.32 -6.84 -18.46
CA ARG A 129 3.35 -5.38 -18.46
C ARG A 129 2.90 -4.90 -17.09
N PRO A 130 3.75 -5.00 -16.04
CA PRO A 130 3.36 -4.55 -14.72
C PRO A 130 3.02 -3.06 -14.81
N ARG A 131 2.01 -2.65 -14.04
CA ARG A 131 1.67 -1.24 -13.83
C ARG A 131 1.38 -0.44 -15.11
N LEU A 132 0.91 -1.10 -16.18
CA LEU A 132 0.64 -0.42 -17.47
C LEU A 132 -0.44 0.66 -17.32
N ALA A 133 -1.47 0.40 -16.51
CA ALA A 133 -2.53 1.36 -16.24
C ALA A 133 -2.00 2.63 -15.58
N GLU A 134 -1.08 2.50 -14.63
CA GLU A 134 -0.45 3.58 -13.90
C GLU A 134 0.52 4.37 -14.78
N VAL A 135 1.26 3.69 -15.66
CA VAL A 135 2.05 4.36 -16.71
C VAL A 135 1.16 5.18 -17.64
N HIS A 136 0.00 4.65 -18.04
CA HIS A 136 -0.96 5.37 -18.85
C HIS A 136 -1.54 6.58 -18.10
N ILE A 137 -1.98 6.39 -16.85
CA ILE A 137 -2.45 7.48 -15.98
C ILE A 137 -1.39 8.58 -15.90
N LEU A 138 -0.14 8.24 -15.61
CA LEU A 138 0.96 9.21 -15.51
C LEU A 138 1.19 9.99 -16.81
N SER A 139 0.88 9.40 -17.96
CA SER A 139 1.00 10.08 -19.26
C SER A 139 -0.12 11.09 -19.54
N GLN A 140 -1.24 11.01 -18.83
CA GLN A 140 -2.35 11.95 -18.98
C GLN A 140 -2.07 13.26 -18.23
N PRO A 141 -2.51 14.42 -18.77
CA PRO A 141 -2.56 15.66 -18.02
C PRO A 141 -3.32 15.44 -16.72
N TRP A 142 -2.72 15.78 -15.57
CA TRP A 142 -3.33 15.58 -14.24
C TRP A 142 -3.56 14.12 -13.84
N GLY A 143 -2.79 13.16 -14.36
CA GLY A 143 -2.81 11.78 -13.84
C GLY A 143 -2.07 11.60 -12.51
N TRP A 144 -1.03 12.42 -12.26
CA TRP A 144 -0.21 12.36 -11.05
C TRP A 144 -0.98 12.51 -9.72
N PRO A 145 -2.07 13.30 -9.59
CA PRO A 145 -2.84 13.37 -8.35
C PRO A 145 -3.48 12.05 -7.96
N LEU A 146 -3.84 11.19 -8.92
CA LEU A 146 -4.37 9.85 -8.62
C LEU A 146 -3.28 8.95 -8.03
N ILE A 147 -2.04 9.08 -8.52
CA ILE A 147 -0.87 8.37 -7.97
C ILE A 147 -0.55 8.89 -6.57
N LEU A 148 -0.58 10.22 -6.36
CA LEU A 148 -0.41 10.80 -5.04
C LEU A 148 -1.50 10.33 -4.06
N LEU A 149 -2.77 10.30 -4.49
CA LEU A 149 -3.88 9.82 -3.67
C LEU A 149 -3.70 8.36 -3.26
N GLU A 150 -3.27 7.51 -4.20
CA GLU A 150 -2.93 6.11 -3.94
C GLU A 150 -1.86 5.99 -2.86
N ILE A 151 -0.79 6.80 -2.95
CA ILE A 151 0.30 6.81 -1.98
C ILE A 151 -0.19 7.29 -0.61
N ILE A 152 -1.02 8.34 -0.55
CA ILE A 152 -1.61 8.80 0.71
C ILE A 152 -2.42 7.68 1.38
N TYR A 153 -3.21 6.92 0.61
CA TYR A 153 -3.93 5.76 1.13
C TYR A 153 -2.98 4.71 1.69
N LEU A 154 -1.98 4.29 0.91
CA LEU A 154 -1.03 3.26 1.33
C LEU A 154 -0.24 3.68 2.57
N GLU A 155 0.24 4.92 2.62
CA GLU A 155 0.99 5.48 3.75
C GLU A 155 0.13 5.57 5.02
N ALA A 156 -1.12 6.05 4.91
CA ALA A 156 -2.03 6.15 6.05
C ALA A 156 -2.39 4.77 6.61
N HIS A 157 -2.71 3.81 5.73
CA HIS A 157 -3.07 2.45 6.13
C HIS A 157 -1.89 1.70 6.74
N TRP A 158 -0.71 1.83 6.14
CA TRP A 158 0.49 1.23 6.71
C TRP A 158 0.88 1.89 8.05
N ALA A 159 0.74 3.21 8.18
CA ALA A 159 0.94 3.92 9.45
C ALA A 159 0.02 3.40 10.55
N PHE A 160 -1.24 3.13 10.22
CA PHE A 160 -2.17 2.49 11.12
C PHE A 160 -1.74 1.08 11.50
N TYR A 161 -1.36 0.24 10.54
CA TYR A 161 -0.98 -1.15 10.80
C TYR A 161 0.31 -1.29 11.60
N ARG A 162 1.28 -0.41 11.40
CA ARG A 162 2.53 -0.41 12.19
C ARG A 162 2.36 0.16 13.60
N SER A 163 1.34 1.00 13.84
CA SER A 163 1.17 1.70 15.13
C SER A 163 1.01 0.74 16.33
N GLY A 164 0.25 -0.34 16.17
CA GLY A 164 0.06 -1.36 17.21
C GLY A 164 1.36 -2.11 17.53
N PRO A 165 2.01 -2.74 16.53
CA PRO A 165 3.30 -3.36 16.72
C PRO A 165 4.39 -2.43 17.27
N LEU A 166 4.45 -1.16 16.85
CA LEU A 166 5.37 -0.16 17.44
C LEU A 166 5.13 0.02 18.95
N ALA A 167 3.87 0.06 19.38
CA ALA A 167 3.52 0.22 20.78
C ALA A 167 3.89 -1.01 21.65
N VAL A 168 4.00 -2.21 21.06
CA VAL A 168 4.21 -3.47 21.78
C VAL A 168 5.64 -3.99 21.66
N LEU A 169 6.24 -3.88 20.49
CA LEU A 169 7.52 -4.52 20.12
C LEU A 169 8.68 -3.52 19.98
N GLY A 170 8.41 -2.21 20.08
CA GLY A 170 9.39 -1.14 19.86
C GLY A 170 9.62 -0.85 18.38
N ASP A 171 10.60 0.02 18.10
CA ASP A 171 10.74 0.62 16.76
C ASP A 171 11.10 -0.39 15.68
N TYR A 172 12.20 -1.13 15.86
CA TYR A 172 12.69 -2.08 14.86
C TYR A 172 11.66 -3.17 14.54
N TRP A 173 11.27 -3.95 15.56
CA TRP A 173 10.32 -5.05 15.37
C TRP A 173 8.91 -4.57 15.03
N GLY A 174 8.49 -3.42 15.55
CA GLY A 174 7.17 -2.86 15.27
C GLY A 174 6.99 -2.46 13.80
N VAL A 175 7.99 -1.83 13.18
CA VAL A 175 7.95 -1.48 11.75
C VAL A 175 7.75 -2.72 10.88
N PHE A 176 8.58 -3.75 11.07
CA PHE A 176 8.53 -4.96 10.24
C PHE A 176 7.33 -5.86 10.56
N ALA A 177 6.89 -5.93 11.82
CA ALA A 177 5.65 -6.62 12.17
C ALA A 177 4.43 -5.93 11.54
N GLY A 178 4.40 -4.58 11.51
CA GLY A 178 3.39 -3.83 10.79
C GLY A 178 3.35 -4.14 9.29
N LEU A 179 4.52 -4.24 8.65
CA LEU A 179 4.63 -4.71 7.26
C LEU A 179 4.13 -6.16 7.11
N GLY A 180 4.45 -7.03 8.07
CA GLY A 180 3.93 -8.40 8.11
C GLY A 180 2.41 -8.47 8.14
N ILE A 181 1.74 -7.58 8.87
CA ILE A 181 0.27 -7.48 8.89
C ILE A 181 -0.28 -7.11 7.50
N VAL A 182 0.36 -6.20 6.77
CA VAL A 182 -0.03 -5.88 5.37
C VAL A 182 0.08 -7.13 4.49
N PHE A 183 1.13 -7.93 4.61
CA PHE A 183 1.25 -9.17 3.84
C PHE A 183 0.22 -10.23 4.25
N ILE A 184 -0.13 -10.32 5.54
CA ILE A 184 -1.23 -11.18 6.00
C ILE A 184 -2.55 -10.73 5.36
N GLU A 185 -2.84 -9.43 5.39
CA GLU A 185 -4.02 -8.85 4.72
C GLU A 185 -4.06 -9.24 3.24
N TRP A 186 -2.96 -9.05 2.51
CA TRP A 186 -2.86 -9.44 1.10
C TRP A 186 -3.06 -10.94 0.89
N ALA A 187 -2.50 -11.79 1.77
CA ALA A 187 -2.67 -13.23 1.71
C ALA A 187 -4.14 -13.66 1.91
N THR A 188 -4.99 -12.84 2.55
CA THR A 188 -6.44 -13.10 2.65
C THR A 188 -7.19 -12.84 1.35
N ASN A 189 -6.63 -12.08 0.41
CA ASN A 189 -7.27 -11.73 -0.86
C ASN A 189 -7.20 -12.89 -1.87
N PRO A 190 -8.35 -13.43 -2.33
CA PRO A 190 -8.38 -14.51 -3.32
C PRO A 190 -7.71 -14.15 -4.66
N THR A 191 -7.79 -12.88 -5.07
CA THR A 191 -7.16 -12.42 -6.32
C THR A 191 -5.65 -12.41 -6.19
N PHE A 192 -5.12 -11.93 -5.06
CA PHE A 192 -3.70 -11.98 -4.77
C PHE A 192 -3.18 -13.42 -4.82
N ARG A 193 -3.84 -14.35 -4.13
CA ARG A 193 -3.46 -15.78 -4.12
C ARG A 193 -3.48 -16.43 -5.51
N ARG A 194 -4.39 -16.01 -6.39
CA ARG A 194 -4.43 -16.52 -7.78
C ARG A 194 -3.33 -15.95 -8.66
N ILE A 195 -2.90 -14.71 -8.39
CA ILE A 195 -1.82 -14.06 -9.14
C ILE A 195 -0.47 -14.68 -8.76
N LEU A 196 -0.31 -15.16 -7.53
CA LEU A 196 0.86 -15.93 -7.08
C LEU A 196 1.02 -17.19 -7.96
N GLY A 197 1.98 -17.16 -8.87
CA GLY A 197 2.27 -18.27 -9.79
C GLY A 197 1.91 -17.99 -11.25
N THR A 198 1.39 -16.80 -11.55
CA THR A 198 1.01 -16.39 -12.91
C THR A 198 2.02 -15.38 -13.48
N GLU A 199 1.88 -15.05 -14.77
CA GLU A 199 2.58 -13.94 -15.45
C GLU A 199 2.17 -12.55 -14.94
N ARG A 200 1.61 -12.42 -13.72
CA ARG A 200 1.26 -11.13 -13.07
C ARG A 200 2.04 -10.91 -11.75
N GLN A 201 3.11 -11.67 -11.54
CA GLN A 201 3.91 -11.62 -10.31
C GLN A 201 4.73 -10.32 -10.18
N GLY A 202 5.03 -9.65 -11.29
CA GLY A 202 5.76 -8.38 -11.32
C GLY A 202 5.03 -7.28 -10.54
N GLU A 203 3.70 -7.21 -10.61
CA GLU A 203 2.94 -6.22 -9.81
C GLU A 203 3.10 -6.46 -8.30
N ILE A 204 3.06 -7.73 -7.87
CA ILE A 204 3.25 -8.10 -6.47
C ILE A 204 4.68 -7.76 -6.01
N LEU A 205 5.68 -8.09 -6.84
CA LEU A 205 7.08 -7.80 -6.55
C LEU A 205 7.32 -6.29 -6.46
N TRP A 206 6.69 -5.51 -7.34
CA TRP A 206 6.77 -4.05 -7.33
C TRP A 206 6.25 -3.48 -6.02
N THR A 207 4.99 -3.74 -5.70
CA THR A 207 4.36 -3.20 -4.50
C THR A 207 5.05 -3.72 -3.24
N GLY A 208 5.45 -5.00 -3.19
CA GLY A 208 6.18 -5.57 -2.07
C GLY A 208 7.55 -4.94 -1.85
N SER A 209 8.30 -4.69 -2.94
CA SER A 209 9.63 -4.05 -2.86
C SER A 209 9.53 -2.60 -2.38
N LEU A 210 8.56 -1.84 -2.86
CA LEU A 210 8.31 -0.47 -2.38
C LEU A 210 7.86 -0.47 -0.92
N ALA A 211 6.94 -1.34 -0.53
CA ALA A 211 6.49 -1.44 0.87
C ALA A 211 7.67 -1.72 1.82
N LEU A 212 8.61 -2.60 1.43
CA LEU A 212 9.82 -2.86 2.20
C LEU A 212 10.74 -1.64 2.28
N VAL A 213 10.97 -0.94 1.17
CA VAL A 213 11.78 0.30 1.13
C VAL A 213 11.18 1.38 2.02
N ILE A 214 9.87 1.60 1.95
CA ILE A 214 9.15 2.56 2.78
C ILE A 214 9.21 2.17 4.26
N ALA A 215 9.13 0.87 4.57
CA ALA A 215 9.34 0.37 5.93
C ALA A 215 10.72 0.73 6.49
N ILE A 216 11.78 0.48 5.71
CA ILE A 216 13.15 0.83 6.07
C ILE A 216 13.29 2.36 6.22
N LEU A 217 12.78 3.14 5.28
CA LEU A 217 12.83 4.61 5.35
C LEU A 217 12.18 5.14 6.62
N PHE A 218 11.00 4.66 6.98
CA PHE A 218 10.33 5.10 8.20
C PHE A 218 11.09 4.70 9.47
N LEU A 219 11.72 3.52 9.49
CA LEU A 219 12.52 3.08 10.63
C LEU A 219 13.61 4.12 10.97
N PHE A 220 14.21 4.75 9.95
CA PHE A 220 15.26 5.75 10.13
C PHE A 220 14.73 7.19 10.26
N THR A 221 13.62 7.54 9.62
CA THR A 221 13.13 8.93 9.59
C THR A 221 12.03 9.20 10.61
N ARG A 222 11.24 8.20 10.97
CA ARG A 222 10.00 8.28 11.77
C ARG A 222 9.02 9.38 11.31
N ASN A 223 9.09 9.79 10.05
CA ASN A 223 8.36 10.92 9.51
C ASN A 223 7.48 10.44 8.36
N LEU A 224 6.17 10.37 8.58
CA LEU A 224 5.22 9.85 7.58
C LEU A 224 5.19 10.71 6.32
N TRP A 225 5.27 12.03 6.47
CA TRP A 225 5.23 12.96 5.34
C TRP A 225 6.47 12.83 4.46
N LEU A 226 7.64 12.68 5.09
CA LEU A 226 8.86 12.42 4.35
C LEU A 226 8.81 11.06 3.63
N CYS A 227 8.30 10.01 4.28
CA CYS A 227 8.05 8.71 3.64
C CYS A 227 7.12 8.86 2.42
N ALA A 228 5.99 9.56 2.54
CA ALA A 228 5.06 9.78 1.45
C ALA A 228 5.68 10.55 0.26
N LEU A 229 6.49 11.58 0.54
CA LEU A 229 7.20 12.34 -0.50
C LEU A 229 8.23 11.48 -1.23
N ILE A 230 9.02 10.70 -0.49
CA ILE A 230 10.00 9.79 -1.08
C ILE A 230 9.30 8.67 -1.85
N HIS A 231 8.21 8.10 -1.34
CA HIS A 231 7.39 7.11 -2.02
C HIS A 231 6.87 7.65 -3.36
N LEU A 232 6.35 8.89 -3.39
CA LEU A 232 5.93 9.53 -4.62
C LEU A 232 7.08 9.69 -5.60
N GLY A 233 8.25 10.16 -5.14
CA GLY A 233 9.44 10.27 -5.98
C GLY A 233 9.87 8.93 -6.58
N LEU A 234 9.90 7.87 -5.77
CA LEU A 234 10.22 6.51 -6.19
C LEU A 234 9.22 5.99 -7.22
N GLU A 235 7.92 6.05 -6.92
CA GLU A 235 6.86 5.55 -7.80
C GLU A 235 6.87 6.28 -9.14
N MET A 236 6.92 7.62 -9.13
CA MET A 236 6.94 8.43 -10.34
C MET A 236 8.19 8.17 -11.18
N GLY A 237 9.36 8.08 -10.53
CA GLY A 237 10.62 7.81 -11.21
C GLY A 237 10.66 6.42 -11.87
N LEU A 238 10.16 5.40 -11.16
CA LEU A 238 10.13 4.03 -11.67
C LEU A 238 9.07 3.86 -12.77
N LEU A 239 7.87 4.45 -12.63
CA LEU A 239 6.85 4.46 -13.69
C LEU A 239 7.35 5.20 -14.94
N ALA A 240 8.07 6.32 -14.78
CA ALA A 240 8.66 7.04 -15.89
C ALA A 240 9.73 6.21 -16.63
N LEU A 241 10.55 5.45 -15.90
CA LEU A 241 11.51 4.51 -16.50
C LEU A 241 10.78 3.41 -17.27
N LEU A 242 9.78 2.79 -16.65
CA LEU A 242 9.00 1.72 -17.26
C LEU A 242 8.31 2.18 -18.55
N GLY A 243 7.73 3.38 -18.54
CA GLY A 243 7.17 4.01 -19.74
C GLY A 243 8.20 4.24 -20.85
N ARG A 244 9.46 4.57 -20.53
CA ARG A 244 10.54 4.64 -21.53
C ARG A 244 10.86 3.27 -22.12
N LEU A 245 10.93 2.23 -21.27
CA LEU A 245 11.21 0.87 -21.70
C LEU A 245 10.11 0.33 -22.62
N TYR A 246 8.83 0.57 -22.31
CA TYR A 246 7.71 0.20 -23.18
C TYR A 246 7.78 0.90 -24.54
N ARG A 247 8.05 2.21 -24.56
CA ARG A 247 8.22 2.97 -25.81
C ARG A 247 9.39 2.44 -26.66
N ALA A 248 10.52 2.13 -26.04
CA ALA A 248 11.70 1.60 -26.75
C ALA A 248 11.44 0.24 -27.41
N ARG A 249 10.52 -0.56 -26.86
CA ARG A 249 10.11 -1.86 -27.43
C ARG A 249 9.02 -1.75 -28.50
N GLY A 250 8.59 -0.53 -28.86
CA GLY A 250 7.48 -0.30 -29.81
C GLY A 250 6.11 -0.63 -29.22
N GLU A 251 6.02 -0.85 -27.92
CA GLU A 251 4.80 -1.18 -27.20
C GLU A 251 4.15 0.13 -26.76
N ARG A 252 3.24 0.67 -27.58
CA ARG A 252 2.43 1.82 -27.16
C ARG A 252 1.50 1.37 -26.03
N ALA A 253 1.46 2.14 -24.94
CA ALA A 253 0.34 2.09 -24.00
C ALA A 253 -0.88 2.61 -24.77
N ALA A 254 -1.67 1.67 -25.31
CA ALA A 254 -2.94 1.99 -25.98
C ALA A 254 -3.96 2.50 -24.96
#